data_AF-A0A0F9BMI6-F1
#
_entry.id   AF-A0A0F9BMI6-F1
#
_cell.length_a   1.000
_cell.length_b   1.000
_cell.length_c   1.000
_cell.angle_alpha   90.00
_cell.angle_beta   90.00
_cell.angle_gamma   90.00
#
_symmetry.space_group_name_H-M   'P 1'
#
loop_
_entity.id
_entity.type
_entity.pdbx_description
1 polymer ?
#
loop_
_entity_poly.entity_id
_entity_poly.type
_entity_poly.pdbx_seq_one_letter_code
_entity_poly.pdbx_strand_id
1 'polypeptide(L)'
;GVAGTQNLYLGYRAGRGLDTTNIGSRNVAIGSNSLIRNQTGYDCVALGADSMAYNESGYRNVGIGHRSLYKNNFRNNVAIGYYSSYNQVTGQGNVSIGYASGYGVANNSHSYNVSIGTISGYGVTTGSNNVNIGYASGRLGTTGSKRVMLGNYAGYNQTTISDLLIIDNQDRGSAAAEITDCLIYGVFNTTPASQSLRLNVGNLYLGNPTHSDADDGGLITQTFIREDGAGTATSAASWKIKKLIYSGTSVTSILWADGDTTFDNIWDNYSSLSYL
;
A
#
# COMPACT_ATOMS: atom_id res chain seq x y z
N GLY A 1 24.57 -2.94 -36.49
CA GLY A 1 23.26 -3.60 -36.61
C GLY A 1 22.99 -4.35 -35.33
N VAL A 2 21.75 -4.37 -34.87
CA VAL A 2 21.28 -5.23 -33.78
C VAL A 2 20.90 -6.56 -34.42
N ALA A 3 21.39 -7.68 -33.88
CA ALA A 3 21.12 -9.02 -34.40
C ALA A 3 19.71 -9.53 -34.06
N GLY A 4 19.11 -9.01 -32.98
CA GLY A 4 17.75 -9.33 -32.58
C GLY A 4 16.67 -8.78 -33.54
N THR A 5 15.53 -9.45 -33.58
CA THR A 5 14.45 -9.17 -34.54
C THR A 5 13.27 -8.43 -33.89
N GLN A 6 12.41 -7.81 -34.71
CA GLN A 6 11.15 -7.19 -34.28
C GLN A 6 11.31 -6.05 -33.26
N ASN A 7 12.40 -5.29 -33.36
CA ASN A 7 12.64 -4.13 -32.49
C ASN A 7 12.22 -2.82 -33.18
N LEU A 8 11.69 -1.87 -32.40
CA LEU A 8 11.46 -0.48 -32.82
C LEU A 8 12.37 0.43 -32.00
N TYR A 9 13.35 1.08 -32.65
CA TYR A 9 14.27 2.02 -32.00
C TYR A 9 14.19 3.40 -32.65
N LEU A 10 13.85 4.42 -31.86
CA LEU A 10 13.73 5.81 -32.29
C LEU A 10 14.45 6.75 -31.31
N GLY A 11 15.47 7.46 -31.77
CA GLY A 11 16.24 8.41 -30.96
C GLY A 11 17.74 8.15 -31.00
N TYR A 12 18.52 9.14 -30.55
CA TYR A 12 19.97 9.05 -30.55
C TYR A 12 20.45 7.87 -29.68
N ARG A 13 21.16 6.91 -30.29
CA ARG A 13 21.71 5.70 -29.65
C ARG A 13 20.66 4.77 -29.01
N ALA A 14 19.37 4.91 -29.35
CA ALA A 14 18.33 4.00 -28.89
C ALA A 14 18.64 2.56 -29.34
N GLY A 15 18.60 1.60 -28.41
CA GLY A 15 18.84 0.18 -28.69
C GLY A 15 20.25 -0.18 -29.21
N ARG A 16 21.23 0.74 -29.12
CA ARG A 16 22.58 0.56 -29.70
C ARG A 16 23.30 -0.69 -29.20
N GLY A 17 23.05 -1.10 -27.96
CA GLY A 17 23.79 -2.17 -27.28
C GLY A 17 25.22 -1.73 -26.92
N LEU A 18 25.94 -2.63 -26.23
CA LEU A 18 27.37 -2.46 -25.97
C LEU A 18 28.24 -2.88 -27.17
N ASP A 19 27.73 -3.79 -28.02
CA ASP A 19 28.42 -4.38 -29.16
C ASP A 19 27.44 -4.66 -30.33
N THR A 20 27.95 -5.17 -31.45
CA THR A 20 27.15 -5.72 -32.57
C THR A 20 26.39 -7.01 -32.22
N THR A 21 26.44 -7.45 -30.97
CA THR A 21 25.89 -8.73 -30.46
C THR A 21 24.55 -8.58 -29.74
N ASN A 22 23.90 -7.41 -29.78
CA ASN A 22 22.55 -7.29 -29.22
C ASN A 22 21.59 -8.26 -29.95
N ILE A 23 21.21 -9.34 -29.27
CA ILE A 23 20.27 -10.38 -29.76
C ILE A 23 18.87 -10.19 -29.15
N GLY A 24 18.68 -9.14 -28.35
CA GLY A 24 17.39 -8.78 -27.77
C GLY A 24 16.35 -8.53 -28.85
N SER A 25 15.16 -9.13 -28.70
CA SER A 25 14.09 -9.10 -29.70
C SER A 25 12.79 -8.55 -29.11
N ARG A 26 11.90 -8.03 -29.96
CA ARG A 26 10.57 -7.51 -29.56
C ARG A 26 10.62 -6.35 -28.55
N ASN A 27 11.62 -5.48 -28.69
CA ASN A 27 11.76 -4.28 -27.84
C ASN A 27 11.25 -3.03 -28.55
N VAL A 28 10.60 -2.14 -27.80
CA VAL A 28 10.27 -0.77 -28.22
C VAL A 28 11.12 0.19 -27.41
N ALA A 29 11.97 0.98 -28.06
CA ALA A 29 12.79 2.01 -27.42
C ALA A 29 12.60 3.36 -28.14
N ILE A 30 12.05 4.35 -27.44
CA ILE A 30 11.84 5.70 -27.96
C ILE A 30 12.44 6.71 -26.99
N GLY A 31 13.51 7.39 -27.40
CA GLY A 31 14.23 8.37 -26.59
C GLY A 31 15.74 8.30 -26.76
N SER A 32 16.45 9.37 -26.40
CA SER A 32 17.93 9.34 -26.39
C SER A 32 18.42 8.31 -25.38
N ASN A 33 19.34 7.44 -25.80
CA ASN A 33 19.92 6.36 -24.99
C ASN A 33 18.93 5.36 -24.36
N SER A 34 17.68 5.30 -24.82
CA SER A 34 16.73 4.29 -24.33
C SER A 34 17.21 2.89 -24.72
N LEU A 35 17.25 1.94 -23.76
CA LEU A 35 17.82 0.59 -23.94
C LEU A 35 19.25 0.57 -24.53
N ILE A 36 20.07 1.60 -24.27
CA ILE A 36 21.40 1.72 -24.89
C ILE A 36 22.36 0.57 -24.53
N ARG A 37 22.26 -0.04 -23.34
CA ARG A 37 23.11 -1.17 -22.94
C ARG A 37 22.42 -2.54 -22.99
N ASN A 38 21.29 -2.67 -23.69
CA ASN A 38 20.64 -3.96 -23.83
C ASN A 38 21.49 -4.95 -24.65
N GLN A 39 21.75 -6.14 -24.09
CA GLN A 39 22.52 -7.21 -24.74
C GLN A 39 21.61 -8.37 -25.15
N THR A 40 20.80 -8.89 -24.22
CA THR A 40 19.94 -10.08 -24.43
C THR A 40 18.48 -9.88 -24.02
N GLY A 41 18.12 -8.73 -23.44
CA GLY A 41 16.77 -8.42 -22.99
C GLY A 41 15.75 -8.35 -24.13
N TYR A 42 14.56 -8.87 -23.89
CA TYR A 42 13.48 -8.98 -24.86
C TYR A 42 12.13 -8.57 -24.26
N ASP A 43 11.14 -8.30 -25.11
CA ASP A 43 9.79 -7.87 -24.71
C ASP A 43 9.79 -6.62 -23.79
N CYS A 44 10.69 -5.65 -24.01
CA CYS A 44 10.77 -4.42 -23.21
C CYS A 44 10.16 -3.21 -23.93
N VAL A 45 9.49 -2.32 -23.19
CA VAL A 45 8.94 -1.05 -23.69
C VAL A 45 9.56 0.13 -22.95
N ALA A 46 10.56 0.78 -23.55
CA ALA A 46 11.29 1.92 -23.00
C ALA A 46 10.91 3.22 -23.73
N LEU A 47 10.16 4.11 -23.09
CA LEU A 47 9.74 5.39 -23.64
C LEU A 47 10.27 6.52 -22.76
N GLY A 48 11.17 7.36 -23.25
CA GLY A 48 11.81 8.45 -22.51
C GLY A 48 13.33 8.41 -22.62
N ALA A 49 13.96 9.58 -22.50
CA ALA A 49 15.42 9.66 -22.50
C ALA A 49 16.02 8.91 -21.30
N ASP A 50 17.05 8.12 -21.56
CA ASP A 50 17.69 7.20 -20.62
C ASP A 50 16.74 6.17 -19.96
N SER A 51 15.52 5.95 -20.49
CA SER A 51 14.63 4.89 -19.99
C SER A 51 15.25 3.51 -20.24
N MET A 52 15.35 2.68 -19.20
CA MET A 52 16.01 1.37 -19.24
C MET A 52 17.44 1.39 -19.83
N ALA A 53 18.18 2.48 -19.63
CA ALA A 53 19.51 2.65 -20.24
C ALA A 53 20.50 1.54 -19.87
N TYR A 54 20.47 1.04 -18.63
CA TYR A 54 21.31 -0.03 -18.11
C TYR A 54 20.47 -1.29 -17.81
N ASN A 55 19.78 -1.78 -18.84
CA ASN A 55 19.11 -3.08 -18.82
C ASN A 55 19.88 -4.08 -19.67
N GLU A 56 20.84 -4.81 -19.10
CA GLU A 56 21.75 -5.67 -19.88
C GLU A 56 21.07 -6.98 -20.33
N SER A 57 20.27 -7.60 -19.46
CA SER A 57 19.63 -8.91 -19.69
C SER A 57 18.18 -9.02 -19.19
N GLY A 58 17.62 -7.97 -18.59
CA GLY A 58 16.24 -7.97 -18.11
C GLY A 58 15.23 -7.97 -19.25
N TYR A 59 14.11 -8.65 -19.04
CA TYR A 59 13.07 -8.87 -20.05
C TYR A 59 11.67 -8.63 -19.48
N ARG A 60 10.69 -8.37 -20.37
CA ARG A 60 9.29 -8.08 -20.00
C ARG A 60 9.15 -6.89 -19.04
N ASN A 61 9.89 -5.81 -19.30
CA ASN A 61 9.84 -4.59 -18.50
C ASN A 61 9.18 -3.45 -19.28
N VAL A 62 8.43 -2.61 -18.57
CA VAL A 62 7.80 -1.39 -19.12
C VAL A 62 8.35 -0.20 -18.37
N GLY A 63 9.04 0.71 -19.05
CA GLY A 63 9.67 1.90 -18.50
C GLY A 63 9.26 3.12 -19.31
N ILE A 64 8.37 3.95 -18.77
CA ILE A 64 7.86 5.15 -19.41
C ILE A 64 8.20 6.37 -18.56
N GLY A 65 9.13 7.20 -19.03
CA GLY A 65 9.61 8.38 -18.32
C GLY A 65 11.11 8.56 -18.48
N HIS A 66 11.61 9.79 -18.28
CA HIS A 66 13.04 10.01 -18.25
C HIS A 66 13.66 9.28 -17.06
N ARG A 67 14.65 8.42 -17.35
CA ARG A 67 15.33 7.55 -16.37
C ARG A 67 14.41 6.62 -15.58
N SER A 68 13.24 6.25 -16.10
CA SER A 68 12.46 5.15 -15.55
C SER A 68 13.23 3.83 -15.74
N LEU A 69 13.31 2.99 -14.71
CA LEU A 69 14.08 1.73 -14.73
C LEU A 69 15.53 1.89 -15.20
N TYR A 70 16.16 3.04 -14.91
CA TYR A 70 17.48 3.40 -15.45
C TYR A 70 18.53 2.30 -15.26
N LYS A 71 18.59 1.68 -14.08
CA LYS A 71 19.36 0.46 -13.82
C LYS A 71 18.40 -0.67 -13.48
N ASN A 72 18.18 -1.59 -14.42
CA ASN A 72 17.28 -2.72 -14.23
C ASN A 72 17.86 -3.94 -14.94
N ASN A 73 18.34 -4.95 -14.21
CA ASN A 73 18.85 -6.20 -14.82
C ASN A 73 17.90 -7.39 -14.65
N PHE A 74 16.66 -7.12 -14.19
CA PHE A 74 15.67 -8.15 -13.86
C PHE A 74 14.38 -7.95 -14.66
N ARG A 75 13.34 -8.73 -14.34
CA ARG A 75 12.18 -8.97 -15.20
C ARG A 75 10.86 -8.52 -14.58
N ASN A 76 9.85 -8.35 -15.44
CA ASN A 76 8.46 -8.11 -15.06
C ASN A 76 8.25 -6.85 -14.21
N ASN A 77 9.06 -5.80 -14.40
CA ASN A 77 8.90 -4.52 -13.72
C ASN A 77 8.12 -3.53 -14.61
N VAL A 78 7.18 -2.78 -14.02
CA VAL A 78 6.46 -1.67 -14.65
C VAL A 78 6.80 -0.39 -13.93
N ALA A 79 7.36 0.59 -14.62
CA ALA A 79 7.73 1.89 -14.10
C ALA A 79 7.23 3.00 -15.01
N ILE A 80 6.38 3.89 -14.49
CA ILE A 80 5.79 4.99 -15.25
C ILE A 80 6.00 6.28 -14.45
N GLY A 81 6.90 7.14 -14.90
CA GLY A 81 7.23 8.41 -14.27
C GLY A 81 8.72 8.75 -14.33
N TYR A 82 9.03 10.02 -14.12
CA TYR A 82 10.41 10.51 -14.01
C TYR A 82 11.10 9.86 -12.79
N TYR A 83 12.25 9.20 -13.01
CA TYR A 83 12.97 8.41 -11.98
C TYR A 83 12.18 7.27 -11.32
N SER A 84 11.06 6.83 -11.87
CA SER A 84 10.32 5.68 -11.34
C SER A 84 11.19 4.42 -11.40
N SER A 85 11.28 3.67 -10.29
CA SER A 85 12.09 2.45 -10.17
C SER A 85 13.53 2.60 -10.66
N TYR A 86 14.20 3.69 -10.28
CA TYR A 86 15.51 4.05 -10.82
C TYR A 86 16.59 2.97 -10.65
N ASN A 87 16.58 2.21 -9.54
CA ASN A 87 17.56 1.17 -9.22
C ASN A 87 16.93 -0.20 -8.89
N GLN A 88 16.58 -1.00 -9.91
CA GLN A 88 16.08 -2.38 -9.78
C GLN A 88 17.13 -3.40 -10.22
N VAL A 89 18.26 -3.45 -9.50
CA VAL A 89 19.41 -4.31 -9.85
C VAL A 89 19.13 -5.78 -9.57
N THR A 90 18.35 -6.14 -8.55
CA THR A 90 18.00 -7.55 -8.20
C THR A 90 16.49 -7.82 -8.11
N GLY A 91 15.66 -6.79 -8.25
CA GLY A 91 14.24 -6.82 -7.94
C GLY A 91 13.38 -7.14 -9.15
N GLN A 92 12.38 -7.99 -8.99
CA GLN A 92 11.44 -8.36 -10.05
C GLN A 92 9.97 -8.14 -9.63
N GLY A 93 9.08 -8.03 -10.61
CA GLY A 93 7.64 -7.99 -10.37
C GLY A 93 7.16 -6.71 -9.67
N ASN A 94 7.88 -5.60 -9.75
CA ASN A 94 7.45 -4.34 -9.13
C ASN A 94 6.58 -3.51 -10.09
N VAL A 95 5.60 -2.81 -9.54
CA VAL A 95 4.81 -1.78 -10.23
C VAL A 95 5.09 -0.45 -9.55
N SER A 96 5.56 0.53 -10.29
CA SER A 96 5.86 1.88 -9.80
C SER A 96 5.29 2.92 -10.75
N ILE A 97 4.44 3.81 -10.24
CA ILE A 97 3.77 4.82 -11.04
C ILE A 97 3.84 6.14 -10.29
N GLY A 98 4.55 7.13 -10.83
CA GLY A 98 4.76 8.45 -10.24
C GLY A 98 6.24 8.86 -10.20
N TYR A 99 6.48 10.15 -9.94
CA TYR A 99 7.83 10.69 -9.81
C TYR A 99 8.60 9.97 -8.68
N ALA A 100 9.75 9.38 -9.01
CA ALA A 100 10.62 8.65 -8.08
C ALA A 100 9.89 7.62 -7.20
N SER A 101 8.80 7.02 -7.70
CA SER A 101 8.10 5.93 -7.02
C SER A 101 8.94 4.65 -7.08
N GLY A 102 8.99 3.90 -5.98
CA GLY A 102 9.77 2.66 -5.86
C GLY A 102 11.24 2.83 -6.24
N TYR A 103 11.86 3.98 -5.93
CA TYR A 103 13.18 4.40 -6.44
C TYR A 103 14.29 3.35 -6.27
N GLY A 104 14.27 2.63 -5.14
CA GLY A 104 15.21 1.54 -4.84
C GLY A 104 16.62 2.02 -4.49
N VAL A 105 17.45 1.13 -3.96
CA VAL A 105 18.86 1.42 -3.65
C VAL A 105 19.80 0.59 -4.52
N ALA A 106 21.02 1.09 -4.70
CA ALA A 106 22.03 0.38 -5.48
C ALA A 106 22.36 -0.97 -4.81
N ASN A 107 22.52 -2.01 -5.63
CA ASN A 107 22.95 -3.37 -5.23
C ASN A 107 21.99 -4.13 -4.31
N ASN A 108 20.84 -3.57 -3.97
CA ASN A 108 19.84 -4.26 -3.16
C ASN A 108 18.46 -3.76 -3.57
N SER A 109 17.68 -4.64 -4.19
CA SER A 109 16.37 -4.30 -4.69
C SER A 109 15.32 -5.22 -4.11
N HIS A 110 14.14 -4.64 -3.96
CA HIS A 110 12.94 -5.29 -3.48
C HIS A 110 12.14 -5.94 -4.63
N SER A 111 11.35 -6.96 -4.30
CA SER A 111 10.50 -7.65 -5.29
C SER A 111 9.02 -7.59 -4.92
N TYR A 112 8.18 -7.64 -5.94
CA TYR A 112 6.72 -7.73 -5.81
C TYR A 112 6.07 -6.55 -5.07
N ASN A 113 6.60 -5.33 -5.21
CA ASN A 113 5.99 -4.15 -4.59
C ASN A 113 5.13 -3.38 -5.59
N VAL A 114 4.03 -2.80 -5.10
CA VAL A 114 3.23 -1.80 -5.79
C VAL A 114 3.52 -0.46 -5.13
N SER A 115 3.93 0.55 -5.90
CA SER A 115 4.23 1.90 -5.42
C SER A 115 3.63 2.93 -6.35
N ILE A 116 2.49 3.49 -5.99
CA ILE A 116 1.72 4.41 -6.84
C ILE A 116 1.59 5.74 -6.13
N GLY A 117 2.14 6.79 -6.75
CA GLY A 117 2.20 8.14 -6.20
C GLY A 117 3.63 8.69 -6.20
N THR A 118 3.76 10.01 -6.24
CA THR A 118 5.05 10.69 -6.13
C THR A 118 5.75 10.28 -4.84
N ILE A 119 7.02 9.85 -4.97
CA ILE A 119 7.90 9.35 -3.90
C ILE A 119 7.32 8.23 -3.01
N SER A 120 6.29 7.53 -3.49
CA SER A 120 5.75 6.34 -2.84
C SER A 120 6.78 5.20 -2.85
N GLY A 121 7.01 4.54 -1.71
CA GLY A 121 7.98 3.45 -1.60
C GLY A 121 9.44 3.84 -1.95
N TYR A 122 9.79 5.12 -1.89
CA TYR A 122 11.10 5.63 -2.33
C TYR A 122 12.29 4.93 -1.64
N GLY A 123 12.21 4.72 -0.32
CA GLY A 123 13.28 4.20 0.51
C GLY A 123 13.33 2.67 0.64
N VAL A 124 12.45 1.94 -0.05
CA VAL A 124 12.41 0.47 0.05
C VAL A 124 13.72 -0.10 -0.46
N THR A 125 14.39 -0.90 0.37
CA THR A 125 15.68 -1.50 0.06
C THR A 125 15.52 -2.98 -0.26
N THR A 126 15.11 -3.79 0.73
CA THR A 126 14.90 -5.23 0.59
C THR A 126 13.46 -5.68 0.86
N GLY A 127 12.65 -4.80 1.46
CA GLY A 127 11.27 -5.09 1.83
C GLY A 127 10.43 -5.49 0.61
N SER A 128 9.84 -6.68 0.62
CA SER A 128 9.11 -7.23 -0.54
C SER A 128 7.63 -7.39 -0.26
N ASN A 129 6.81 -7.48 -1.31
CA ASN A 129 5.36 -7.66 -1.21
C ASN A 129 4.63 -6.48 -0.54
N ASN A 130 5.12 -5.25 -0.66
CA ASN A 130 4.42 -4.07 -0.13
C ASN A 130 3.48 -3.45 -1.17
N VAL A 131 2.38 -2.87 -0.72
CA VAL A 131 1.47 -2.02 -1.48
C VAL A 131 1.52 -0.64 -0.87
N ASN A 132 2.12 0.33 -1.56
CA ASN A 132 2.19 1.73 -1.16
C ASN A 132 1.42 2.55 -2.20
N ILE A 133 0.34 3.22 -1.81
CA ILE A 133 -0.49 4.01 -2.73
C ILE A 133 -0.79 5.35 -2.09
N GLY A 134 -0.36 6.44 -2.72
CA GLY A 134 -0.49 7.81 -2.23
C GLY A 134 0.83 8.57 -2.29
N TYR A 135 0.75 9.90 -2.22
CA TYR A 135 1.94 10.75 -2.14
C TYR A 135 2.75 10.40 -0.88
N ALA A 136 4.04 10.08 -1.06
CA ALA A 136 4.97 9.72 0.00
C ALA A 136 4.56 8.54 0.90
N SER A 137 3.60 7.72 0.48
CA SER A 137 3.22 6.51 1.21
C SER A 137 4.40 5.53 1.29
N GLY A 138 4.70 5.01 2.48
CA GLY A 138 5.80 4.07 2.72
C GLY A 138 7.19 4.58 2.38
N ARG A 139 7.40 5.90 2.30
CA ARG A 139 8.63 6.51 1.78
C ARG A 139 9.89 6.09 2.53
N LEU A 140 9.88 6.02 3.87
CA LEU A 140 11.06 5.64 4.66
C LEU A 140 11.11 4.14 4.98
N GLY A 141 10.19 3.34 4.44
CA GLY A 141 10.22 1.90 4.60
C GLY A 141 11.44 1.30 3.95
N THR A 142 12.30 0.61 4.70
CA THR A 142 13.55 0.01 4.21
C THR A 142 13.38 -1.48 3.99
N THR A 143 13.30 -2.26 5.07
CA THR A 143 13.28 -3.75 5.06
C THR A 143 11.91 -4.35 5.34
N GLY A 144 10.94 -3.53 5.77
CA GLY A 144 9.58 -3.98 6.05
C GLY A 144 8.90 -4.61 4.82
N SER A 145 8.30 -5.79 5.01
CA SER A 145 7.67 -6.59 3.95
C SER A 145 6.19 -6.81 4.22
N LYS A 146 5.41 -7.15 3.19
CA LYS A 146 3.99 -7.49 3.30
C LYS A 146 3.13 -6.39 3.95
N ARG A 147 3.45 -5.13 3.63
CA ARG A 147 2.72 -3.97 4.14
C ARG A 147 1.69 -3.47 3.15
N VAL A 148 0.60 -2.92 3.65
CA VAL A 148 -0.41 -2.21 2.87
C VAL A 148 -0.52 -0.80 3.44
N MET A 149 -0.12 0.18 2.66
CA MET A 149 -0.09 1.59 3.02
C MET A 149 -0.89 2.39 1.99
N LEU A 150 -1.96 3.04 2.44
CA LEU A 150 -2.92 3.68 1.54
C LEU A 150 -3.23 5.11 2.02
N GLY A 151 -2.93 6.09 1.17
CA GLY A 151 -3.21 7.52 1.31
C GLY A 151 -1.97 8.42 1.46
N ASN A 152 -2.19 9.73 1.57
CA ASN A 152 -1.14 10.75 1.66
C ASN A 152 -0.31 10.52 2.95
N TYR A 153 1.00 10.33 2.81
CA TYR A 153 1.93 10.02 3.92
C TYR A 153 1.61 8.75 4.75
N ALA A 154 0.73 7.86 4.27
CA ALA A 154 0.43 6.62 4.99
C ALA A 154 1.70 5.78 5.17
N GLY A 155 2.06 5.49 6.43
CA GLY A 155 3.26 4.73 6.81
C GLY A 155 4.58 5.38 6.39
N TYR A 156 4.62 6.70 6.22
CA TYR A 156 5.80 7.46 5.79
C TYR A 156 7.03 7.16 6.66
N ASN A 157 6.86 7.07 7.98
CA ASN A 157 7.90 6.87 8.99
C ASN A 157 8.14 5.38 9.33
N GLN A 158 7.31 4.45 8.88
CA GLN A 158 7.51 3.01 9.12
C GLN A 158 8.72 2.47 8.34
N THR A 159 9.78 2.09 9.03
CA THR A 159 11.04 1.64 8.42
C THR A 159 11.09 0.11 8.21
N THR A 160 11.04 -0.68 9.29
CA THR A 160 11.41 -2.11 9.27
C THR A 160 10.28 -3.09 9.62
N ILE A 161 9.19 -2.60 10.22
CA ILE A 161 8.07 -3.46 10.64
C ILE A 161 7.44 -4.11 9.40
N SER A 162 7.07 -5.39 9.48
CA SER A 162 6.41 -6.14 8.41
C SER A 162 4.96 -6.45 8.77
N ASP A 163 4.21 -7.00 7.82
CA ASP A 163 2.86 -7.53 8.04
C ASP A 163 1.90 -6.48 8.63
N LEU A 164 1.88 -5.29 8.00
CA LEU A 164 1.21 -4.11 8.53
C LEU A 164 0.17 -3.54 7.56
N LEU A 165 -0.97 -3.09 8.08
CA LEU A 165 -1.94 -2.25 7.38
C LEU A 165 -1.94 -0.85 8.00
N ILE A 166 -1.71 0.19 7.19
CA ILE A 166 -1.93 1.59 7.56
C ILE A 166 -2.76 2.24 6.45
N ILE A 167 -3.93 2.75 6.80
CA ILE A 167 -4.70 3.65 5.93
C ILE A 167 -4.80 4.99 6.64
N ASP A 168 -4.27 6.03 6.00
CA ASP A 168 -4.22 7.36 6.57
C ASP A 168 -4.00 8.41 5.47
N ASN A 169 -4.21 9.68 5.78
CA ASN A 169 -4.08 10.74 4.78
C ASN A 169 -3.32 11.97 5.30
N GLN A 170 -2.38 11.76 6.22
CA GLN A 170 -1.53 12.80 6.77
C GLN A 170 -0.25 12.21 7.38
N ASP A 171 0.79 13.04 7.49
CA ASP A 171 2.01 12.69 8.22
C ASP A 171 1.74 12.78 9.72
N ARG A 172 1.95 11.68 10.45
CA ARG A 172 1.82 11.63 11.91
C ARG A 172 3.09 12.05 12.64
N GLY A 173 4.15 12.41 11.91
CA GLY A 173 5.40 12.96 12.44
C GLY A 173 6.33 11.93 13.11
N SER A 174 5.87 10.70 13.35
CA SER A 174 6.71 9.60 13.85
C SER A 174 6.11 8.22 13.55
N ALA A 175 6.95 7.20 13.55
CA ALA A 175 6.51 5.81 13.39
C ALA A 175 5.56 5.35 14.53
N ALA A 176 5.76 5.87 15.75
CA ALA A 176 4.89 5.54 16.88
C ALA A 176 3.48 6.14 16.70
N ALA A 177 3.41 7.41 16.30
CA ALA A 177 2.13 8.10 16.05
C ALA A 177 1.38 7.52 14.84
N GLU A 178 2.09 7.03 13.82
CA GLU A 178 1.45 6.29 12.71
C GLU A 178 0.78 5.00 13.17
N ILE A 179 1.36 4.32 14.16
CA ILE A 179 0.73 3.13 14.73
C ILE A 179 -0.50 3.57 15.51
N THR A 180 -0.38 4.53 16.43
CA THR A 180 -1.45 4.88 17.39
C THR A 180 -2.58 5.71 16.80
N ASP A 181 -2.30 6.60 15.84
CA ASP A 181 -3.21 7.69 15.49
C ASP A 181 -3.73 7.62 14.05
N CYS A 182 -3.19 6.74 13.19
CA CYS A 182 -3.67 6.58 11.81
C CYS A 182 -5.15 6.19 11.75
N LEU A 183 -5.88 6.53 10.69
CA LEU A 183 -7.32 6.22 10.63
C LEU A 183 -7.61 4.72 10.81
N ILE A 184 -6.84 3.86 10.11
CA ILE A 184 -6.93 2.40 10.21
C ILE A 184 -5.54 1.81 10.39
N TYR A 185 -5.38 1.05 11.47
CA TYR A 185 -4.18 0.29 11.77
C TYR A 185 -4.51 -1.20 11.79
N GLY A 186 -3.67 -2.04 11.21
CA GLY A 186 -3.82 -3.48 11.34
C GLY A 186 -2.50 -4.22 11.34
N VAL A 187 -2.48 -5.37 12.00
CA VAL A 187 -1.36 -6.31 11.99
C VAL A 187 -1.84 -7.60 11.34
N PHE A 188 -1.24 -7.92 10.20
CA PHE A 188 -1.37 -9.23 9.58
C PHE A 188 -0.53 -10.25 10.38
N ASN A 189 -1.07 -11.44 10.56
CA ASN A 189 -0.36 -12.54 11.22
C ASN A 189 -0.79 -13.85 10.55
N THR A 190 0.11 -14.84 10.54
CA THR A 190 -0.19 -16.16 9.96
C THR A 190 -1.27 -16.89 10.75
N THR A 191 -1.41 -16.60 12.04
CA THR A 191 -2.48 -17.13 12.90
C THR A 191 -3.62 -16.13 13.03
N PRO A 192 -4.87 -16.48 12.64
CA PRO A 192 -6.01 -15.55 12.74
C PRO A 192 -6.22 -14.94 14.13
N ALA A 193 -6.01 -15.72 15.20
CA ALA A 193 -6.15 -15.25 16.58
C ALA A 193 -5.12 -14.17 17.00
N SER A 194 -4.05 -14.00 16.22
CA SER A 194 -3.00 -13.00 16.46
C SER A 194 -3.04 -11.84 15.46
N GLN A 195 -4.05 -11.80 14.60
CA GLN A 195 -4.33 -10.66 13.75
C GLN A 195 -5.05 -9.58 14.56
N SER A 196 -4.84 -8.32 14.18
CA SER A 196 -5.58 -7.20 14.78
C SER A 196 -5.94 -6.16 13.72
N LEU A 197 -7.10 -5.55 13.93
CA LEU A 197 -7.56 -4.39 13.18
C LEU A 197 -8.08 -3.37 14.19
N ARG A 198 -7.59 -2.14 14.10
CA ARG A 198 -8.01 -1.01 14.90
C ARG A 198 -8.46 0.13 14.00
N LEU A 199 -9.58 0.74 14.35
CA LEU A 199 -10.11 1.94 13.72
C LEU A 199 -9.97 3.10 14.72
N ASN A 200 -9.10 4.06 14.42
CA ASN A 200 -8.91 5.22 15.29
C ASN A 200 -9.89 6.32 14.89
N VAL A 201 -11.15 6.13 15.26
CA VAL A 201 -12.27 7.00 14.89
C VAL A 201 -13.03 7.44 16.12
N GLY A 202 -13.51 8.69 16.12
CA GLY A 202 -14.41 9.17 17.19
C GLY A 202 -15.80 8.54 17.13
N ASN A 203 -16.27 8.19 15.92
CA ASN A 203 -17.52 7.46 15.71
C ASN A 203 -17.31 6.40 14.62
N LEU A 204 -17.74 5.17 14.90
CA LEU A 204 -17.85 4.08 13.93
C LEU A 204 -19.33 3.84 13.63
N TYR A 205 -19.71 3.99 12.36
CA TYR A 205 -21.06 3.74 11.89
C TYR A 205 -21.10 2.38 11.19
N LEU A 206 -21.87 1.43 11.73
CA LEU A 206 -22.09 0.11 11.14
C LEU A 206 -23.54 0.03 10.63
N GLY A 207 -23.72 -0.29 9.36
CA GLY A 207 -25.01 -0.28 8.66
C GLY A 207 -25.13 0.87 7.65
N ASN A 208 -26.23 0.94 6.91
CA ASN A 208 -26.48 2.05 6.00
C ASN A 208 -26.86 3.30 6.83
N PRO A 209 -26.04 4.36 6.83
CA PRO A 209 -26.30 5.56 7.63
C PRO A 209 -27.56 6.33 7.19
N THR A 210 -28.14 5.95 6.05
CA THR A 210 -29.31 6.58 5.40
C THR A 210 -30.48 5.62 5.18
N HIS A 211 -30.47 4.39 5.72
CA HIS A 211 -31.59 3.48 5.56
C HIS A 211 -32.82 4.00 6.30
N SER A 212 -33.86 4.31 5.54
CA SER A 212 -35.24 4.41 6.02
C SER A 212 -36.06 3.40 5.23
N ASP A 213 -36.19 2.17 5.74
CA ASP A 213 -37.23 1.26 5.25
C ASP A 213 -38.51 1.51 6.05
N ALA A 214 -39.63 1.50 5.35
CA ALA A 214 -40.96 1.68 5.90
C ALA A 214 -41.35 0.51 6.82
N ASP A 215 -40.77 -0.68 6.61
CA ASP A 215 -41.02 -1.87 7.44
C ASP A 215 -40.23 -1.82 8.77
N ASP A 216 -39.22 -0.95 8.89
CA ASP A 216 -38.42 -0.73 10.09
C ASP A 216 -39.04 0.33 11.04
N GLY A 217 -40.19 0.90 10.69
CA GLY A 217 -40.80 2.00 11.46
C GLY A 217 -40.00 3.31 11.46
N GLY A 218 -39.10 3.50 10.48
CA GLY A 218 -38.26 4.71 10.36
C GLY A 218 -37.05 4.75 11.31
N LEU A 219 -36.68 3.61 11.90
CA LEU A 219 -35.58 3.51 12.85
C LEU A 219 -34.22 3.32 12.17
N ILE A 220 -33.40 4.38 12.18
CA ILE A 220 -31.99 4.29 11.82
C ILE A 220 -31.28 3.48 12.92
N THR A 221 -31.03 2.20 12.68
CA THR A 221 -30.25 1.35 13.59
C THR A 221 -28.77 1.55 13.32
N GLN A 222 -28.16 2.53 13.99
CA GLN A 222 -26.70 2.68 14.03
C GLN A 222 -26.16 1.97 15.28
N THR A 223 -25.36 0.93 15.05
CA THR A 223 -24.60 0.29 16.14
C THR A 223 -23.35 1.12 16.40
N PHE A 224 -23.24 1.68 17.61
CA PHE A 224 -22.09 2.47 18.03
C PHE A 224 -21.19 1.63 18.93
N ILE A 225 -19.90 1.57 18.60
CA ILE A 225 -18.87 1.00 19.46
C ILE A 225 -17.94 2.18 19.85
N ARG A 226 -17.82 2.47 21.15
CA ARG A 226 -16.93 3.51 21.70
C ARG A 226 -16.04 2.91 22.79
N GLU A 227 -14.80 3.37 22.86
CA GLU A 227 -13.89 3.16 23.99
C GLU A 227 -14.02 4.38 24.93
N ASP A 228 -14.52 4.20 26.15
CA ASP A 228 -14.58 5.27 27.15
C ASP A 228 -13.24 5.34 27.91
N GLY A 229 -12.32 6.20 27.45
CA GLY A 229 -11.24 6.80 28.24
C GLY A 229 -10.09 5.90 28.73
N ALA A 230 -8.85 6.39 28.59
CA ALA A 230 -7.64 5.74 29.10
C ALA A 230 -7.60 5.70 30.64
N GLY A 231 -8.20 4.67 31.23
CA GLY A 231 -7.95 4.20 32.59
C GLY A 231 -7.23 2.85 32.54
N THR A 232 -6.25 2.62 33.40
CA THR A 232 -5.48 1.36 33.49
C THR A 232 -6.40 0.14 33.66
N ALA A 233 -6.57 -0.64 32.59
CA ALA A 233 -7.31 -1.89 32.60
C ALA A 233 -6.49 -3.01 33.23
N THR A 234 -6.61 -3.19 34.54
CA THR A 234 -6.17 -4.41 35.23
C THR A 234 -7.30 -5.45 35.16
N SER A 235 -7.14 -6.42 34.26
CA SER A 235 -7.98 -7.61 34.02
C SER A 235 -9.47 -7.37 33.69
N ALA A 236 -9.86 -7.79 32.47
CA ALA A 236 -11.16 -7.59 31.81
C ALA A 236 -11.36 -6.18 31.23
N ALA A 237 -10.85 -5.95 30.01
CA ALA A 237 -11.05 -4.72 29.28
C ALA A 237 -12.53 -4.56 28.89
N SER A 238 -13.10 -3.42 29.29
CA SER A 238 -14.51 -3.05 29.22
C SER A 238 -14.90 -2.55 27.83
N TRP A 239 -15.60 -3.36 27.07
CA TRP A 239 -16.34 -2.89 25.90
C TRP A 239 -17.81 -2.84 26.26
N LYS A 240 -18.44 -1.67 26.09
CA LYS A 240 -19.90 -1.58 26.14
C LYS A 240 -20.44 -1.57 24.71
N ILE A 241 -21.08 -2.66 24.29
CA ILE A 241 -21.79 -2.73 23.02
C ILE A 241 -23.21 -2.23 23.29
N LYS A 242 -23.64 -1.18 22.58
CA LYS A 242 -25.00 -0.65 22.68
C LYS A 242 -25.59 -0.34 21.31
N LYS A 243 -26.87 -0.62 21.17
CA LYS A 243 -27.73 -0.18 20.09
C LYS A 243 -28.45 1.09 20.53
N LEU A 244 -28.26 2.19 19.81
CA LEU A 244 -29.05 3.39 20.02
C LEU A 244 -30.31 3.29 19.16
N ILE A 245 -31.47 3.55 19.76
CA ILE A 245 -32.79 3.53 19.14
C ILE A 245 -33.19 5.00 18.95
N TYR A 246 -33.57 5.38 17.72
CA TYR A 246 -33.86 6.75 17.32
C TYR A 246 -35.31 6.92 16.87
N SER A 247 -35.87 8.12 17.11
CA SER A 247 -37.06 8.62 16.42
C SER A 247 -36.70 9.96 15.77
N GLY A 248 -36.50 9.97 14.46
CA GLY A 248 -35.89 11.11 13.76
C GLY A 248 -34.42 11.26 14.13
N THR A 249 -33.99 12.46 14.55
CA THR A 249 -32.60 12.75 14.96
C THR A 249 -32.32 12.56 16.45
N SER A 250 -33.34 12.24 17.25
CA SER A 250 -33.24 12.12 18.70
C SER A 250 -33.14 10.66 19.12
N VAL A 251 -32.22 10.36 20.04
CA VAL A 251 -32.13 9.05 20.71
C VAL A 251 -33.34 8.91 21.64
N THR A 252 -34.17 7.89 21.43
CA THR A 252 -35.34 7.60 22.26
C THR A 252 -35.08 6.53 23.31
N SER A 253 -34.18 5.59 23.02
CA SER A 253 -33.75 4.58 23.99
C SER A 253 -32.39 3.99 23.63
N ILE A 254 -31.77 3.32 24.60
CA ILE A 254 -30.53 2.57 24.45
C ILE A 254 -30.88 1.11 24.76
N LEU A 255 -30.46 0.19 23.91
CA LEU A 255 -30.49 -1.24 24.17
C LEU A 255 -29.04 -1.72 24.28
N TRP A 256 -28.64 -2.17 25.45
CA TRP A 256 -27.31 -2.72 25.67
C TRP A 256 -27.23 -4.17 25.16
N ALA A 257 -26.02 -4.70 24.97
CA ALA A 257 -25.82 -6.04 24.40
C ALA A 257 -26.33 -7.18 25.30
N ASP A 258 -26.53 -6.93 26.59
CA ASP A 258 -27.19 -7.81 27.56
C ASP A 258 -28.73 -7.82 27.42
N GLY A 259 -29.29 -6.96 26.56
CA GLY A 259 -30.73 -6.81 26.35
C GLY A 259 -31.41 -5.83 27.30
N ASP A 260 -30.68 -5.15 28.18
CA ASP A 260 -31.27 -4.15 29.07
C ASP A 260 -31.55 -2.82 28.33
N THR A 261 -32.66 -2.20 28.72
CA THR A 261 -33.13 -0.90 28.24
C THR A 261 -32.87 0.23 29.26
N THR A 262 -32.44 -0.11 30.47
CA THR A 262 -32.08 0.86 31.51
C THR A 262 -30.58 1.17 31.51
N PHE A 263 -30.22 2.36 32.02
CA PHE A 263 -28.82 2.71 32.20
C PHE A 263 -28.35 2.05 33.50
N ASP A 264 -28.01 0.78 33.43
CA ASP A 264 -27.31 0.14 34.53
C ASP A 264 -25.80 0.20 34.27
N ASN A 265 -25.04 0.20 35.35
CA ASN A 265 -23.60 0.06 35.29
C ASN A 265 -23.24 -1.43 35.25
N ILE A 266 -24.04 -2.30 34.64
CA ILE A 266 -23.74 -3.72 34.59
C ILE A 266 -22.78 -4.00 33.44
N TRP A 267 -21.74 -4.74 33.79
CA TRP A 267 -20.62 -5.10 32.95
C TRP A 267 -20.86 -6.54 32.55
N ASP A 268 -20.82 -6.83 31.26
CA ASP A 268 -20.88 -8.21 30.78
C ASP A 268 -19.62 -8.96 31.22
N ASN A 269 -19.77 -9.79 32.25
CA ASN A 269 -18.77 -10.77 32.62
C ASN A 269 -18.90 -11.97 31.67
N TYR A 270 -17.92 -12.15 30.79
CA TYR A 270 -17.87 -13.21 29.78
C TYR A 270 -18.07 -14.63 30.32
N SER A 271 -17.88 -14.84 31.63
CA SER A 271 -18.02 -16.15 32.28
C SER A 271 -19.48 -16.60 32.53
N SER A 272 -20.46 -15.71 32.42
CA SER A 272 -21.87 -16.02 32.72
C SER A 272 -22.85 -15.86 31.54
N LEU A 273 -22.39 -15.50 30.35
CA LEU A 273 -23.25 -15.43 29.16
C LEU A 273 -23.52 -16.84 28.62
N SER A 274 -24.52 -17.51 29.17
CA SER A 274 -25.18 -18.63 28.47
C SER A 274 -26.21 -18.05 27.50
N TYR A 275 -25.92 -18.12 26.20
CA TYR A 275 -26.93 -17.84 25.17
C TYR A 275 -27.92 -19.02 25.12
N LEU A 276 -29.23 -18.71 25.16
CA LEU A 276 -30.29 -19.59 24.68
C LEU A 276 -30.41 -19.47 23.15
#